data_AF-A0A925V583-F1
#
_entry.id   AF-A0A925V583-F1
#
_cell.length_a   1.000
_cell.length_b   1.000
_cell.length_c   1.000
_cell.angle_alpha   90.00
_cell.angle_beta   90.00
_cell.angle_gamma   90.00
#
_symmetry.space_group_name_H-M   'P 1'
#
loop_
_entity.id
_entity.type
_entity.pdbx_description
1 polymer ?
#
loop_
_entity_poly.entity_id
_entity_poly.type
_entity_poly.pdbx_seq_one_letter_code
_entity_poly.pdbx_strand_id
1 'polypeptide(L)' 'MQRCVFADACQVGTKLAHELLDQGFRGRLVRRGPAGPAREGLTWMSGDVLDAPAVA' A
#
# COMPACT_ATOMS: atom_id res chain seq x y z
N MET A 1 10.30 -10.59 -10.14
CA MET A 1 9.75 -10.19 -8.82
C MET A 1 9.40 -8.72 -8.88
N GLN A 2 8.12 -8.35 -8.82
CA GLN A 2 7.65 -6.97 -9.02
C GLN A 2 7.10 -6.39 -7.70
N ARG A 3 7.48 -5.15 -7.38
CA ARG A 3 7.10 -4.43 -6.15
C ARG A 3 6.10 -3.35 -6.52
N CYS A 4 4.93 -3.34 -5.86
CA CYS A 4 3.88 -2.35 -6.11
C CYS A 4 3.67 -1.46 -4.87
N VAL A 5 3.46 -0.16 -5.09
CA VAL A 5 3.16 0.82 -4.03
C VAL A 5 1.75 1.35 -4.28
N PHE A 6 0.91 1.30 -3.26
CA PHE A 6 -0.46 1.81 -3.32
C PHE A 6 -0.57 3.04 -2.43
N ALA A 7 -0.94 4.14 -3.07
CA ALA A 7 -1.30 5.39 -2.46
C ALA A 7 -2.81 5.35 -2.13
N ASP A 8 -3.14 5.59 -0.87
CA ASP A 8 -4.50 5.57 -0.31
C ASP A 8 -5.09 4.17 -0.04
N ALA A 9 -5.10 3.80 1.24
CA ALA A 9 -5.75 2.59 1.75
C ALA A 9 -7.27 2.74 1.84
N CYS A 10 -7.92 3.19 0.76
CA CYS A 10 -9.36 3.11 0.64
C CYS A 10 -9.82 1.65 0.48
N GLN A 11 -11.13 1.41 0.51
CA GLN A 11 -11.72 0.08 0.36
C GLN A 11 -11.22 -0.63 -0.92
N VAL A 12 -11.03 0.13 -2.00
CA VAL A 12 -10.50 -0.39 -3.28
C VAL A 12 -9.00 -0.71 -3.19
N GLY A 13 -8.19 0.19 -2.62
CA GLY A 13 -6.74 -0.04 -2.47
C GLY A 13 -6.42 -1.26 -1.62
N THR A 14 -7.22 -1.51 -0.58
CA THR A 14 -7.09 -2.70 0.27
C THR A 14 -7.45 -3.99 -0.49
N LYS A 15 -8.55 -3.98 -1.26
CA LYS A 15 -8.95 -5.13 -2.10
C LYS A 15 -7.92 -5.44 -3.18
N LEU A 16 -7.39 -4.41 -3.84
CA LEU A 16 -6.37 -4.57 -4.87
C LEU A 16 -5.06 -5.14 -4.29
N ALA A 17 -4.64 -4.63 -3.13
CA ALA A 17 -3.47 -5.18 -2.47
C ALA A 17 -3.67 -6.65 -2.08
N HIS A 18 -4.87 -7.03 -1.63
CA HIS A 18 -5.18 -8.43 -1.33
C HIS A 18 -5.06 -9.32 -2.57
N GLU A 19 -5.64 -8.91 -3.70
CA GLU A 19 -5.59 -9.64 -4.96
C GLU A 19 -4.14 -9.82 -5.45
N LEU A 20 -3.32 -8.77 -5.33
CA LEU A 20 -1.92 -8.82 -5.73
C LEU A 20 -1.07 -9.67 -4.78
N LEU A 21 -1.38 -9.69 -3.48
CA LEU A 21 -0.71 -10.59 -2.54
C LEU A 21 -1.06 -12.06 -2.82
N ASP A 22 -2.32 -12.38 -3.15
CA ASP A 22 -2.76 -13.72 -3.55
C ASP A 22 -2.03 -14.23 -4.80
N GLN A 23 -1.70 -13.33 -5.72
CA GLN A 23 -0.88 -13.63 -6.90
C GLN A 23 0.64 -13.72 -6.61
N GLY A 24 1.06 -13.59 -5.35
CA GLY A 24 2.46 -13.72 -4.92
C GLY A 24 3.29 -12.43 -5.05
N PHE A 25 2.66 -11.29 -5.31
CA PHE A 25 3.34 -10.00 -5.30
C PHE A 25 3.58 -9.52 -3.85
N ARG A 26 4.52 -8.59 -3.67
CA ARG A 26 4.76 -7.91 -2.40
C ARG A 26 4.39 -6.43 -2.54
N GLY A 27 3.62 -5.92 -1.59
CA GLY A 27 3.01 -4.60 -1.66
C GLY A 27 3.36 -3.70 -0.48
N ARG A 28 3.49 -2.40 -0.75
CA ARG A 28 3.51 -1.35 0.28
C ARG A 28 2.24 -0.53 0.19
N LEU A 29 1.53 -0.38 1.31
CA LEU A 29 0.29 0.37 1.40
C LEU A 29 0.50 1.61 2.26
N VAL A 30 0.36 2.78 1.65
CA VAL A 30 0.55 4.08 2.32
C VAL A 30 -0.81 4.64 2.73
N ARG A 31 -0.96 5.05 3.99
CA ARG A 31 -2.17 5.75 4.47
C ARG A 31 -1.88 6.80 5.54
N ARG A 32 -2.76 7.80 5.66
CA ARG A 32 -2.73 8.81 6.75
C ARG A 32 -3.23 8.31 8.11
N GLY A 33 -3.84 7.11 8.18
CA GLY A 33 -4.49 6.57 9.37
C GLY A 33 -3.81 5.32 9.98
N PRO A 34 -4.43 4.68 10.99
CA PRO A 34 -3.88 3.48 11.61
C PRO A 34 -3.72 2.34 10.60
N ALA A 35 -2.65 1.56 10.71
CA ALA A 35 -2.41 0.41 9.83
C ALA A 35 -3.62 -0.54 9.84
N GLY A 36 -3.95 -1.11 8.67
CA GLY A 36 -4.92 -2.19 8.59
C GLY A 36 -4.35 -3.50 9.13
N PRO A 37 -5.10 -4.61 9.01
CA PRO A 37 -4.61 -5.92 9.42
C PRO A 37 -3.29 -6.29 8.72
N ALA A 38 -2.37 -6.88 9.46
CA ALA A 38 -1.11 -7.37 8.92
C ALA A 38 -1.36 -8.59 8.03
N ARG A 39 -0.67 -8.67 6.89
CA ARG A 39 -0.72 -9.79 5.96
C ARG A 39 0.68 -10.09 5.43
N GLU A 40 1.01 -11.36 5.24
CA GLU A 40 2.33 -11.74 4.72
C GLU A 40 2.55 -11.11 3.33
N GLY A 41 3.73 -10.53 3.10
CA GLY A 41 4.05 -9.80 1.87
C GLY A 41 3.50 -8.36 1.81
N LEU A 42 2.73 -7.92 2.80
CA LEU A 42 2.21 -6.55 2.93
C LEU A 42 3.00 -5.75 3.97
N THR A 43 3.43 -4.54 3.59
CA THR A 43 4.00 -3.58 4.53
C THR A 43 3.15 -2.32 4.57
N TRP A 44 2.65 -1.99 5.76
CA TRP A 44 1.94 -0.74 6.01
C TRP A 44 2.93 0.40 6.20
N MET A 45 2.67 1.52 5.55
CA MET A 45 3.41 2.76 5.70
C MET A 45 2.43 3.86 6.10
N SER A 46 2.80 4.64 7.11
CA SER A 46 2.08 5.86 7.45
C SER A 46 2.70 7.02 6.69
N GLY A 47 1.88 7.76 5.97
CA GLY A 47 2.34 8.88 5.15
C GLY A 47 1.20 9.51 4.36
N ASP A 48 1.38 10.77 4.00
CA ASP A 48 0.50 11.48 3.08
C ASP A 48 1.13 11.46 1.68
N VAL A 49 0.34 11.09 0.68
CA VAL A 49 0.78 11.04 -0.72
C VAL A 49 0.99 12.45 -1.28
N LEU A 50 0.36 13.45 -0.65
CA LEU A 50 0.56 14.87 -0.96
C LEU A 50 1.86 15.42 -0.36
N ASP A 51 2.50 14.69 0.57
CA ASP A 51 3.82 15.02 1.13
C ASP A 51 4.97 14.55 0.22
N ALA A 52 4.67 14.12 -1.00
CA ALA A 52 5.70 13.85 -1.99
C ALA A 52 6.52 15.14 -2.19
N PRO A 53 7.88 15.12 -2.06
CA PRO A 53 8.66 16.25 -2.51
C PRO A 53 8.28 16.48 -3.97
N ALA A 54 7.82 17.69 -4.27
CA ALA A 54 7.48 18.09 -5.62
C ALA A 54 8.62 17.61 -6.53
N VAL A 55 8.28 16.71 -7.46
CA VAL A 55 9.23 16.24 -8.46
C VAL A 55 9.75 17.49 -9.17
N ALA A 56 11.01 17.82 -8.89
CA ALA A 56 11.75 18.89 -9.55
C ALA A 56 12.07 18.49 -11.00
#